data_AF-A0A815K0Q1-F1
#
_entry.id   AF-A0A815K0Q1-F1
#
_cell.length_a   1.000
_cell.length_b   1.000
_cell.length_c   1.000
_cell.angle_alpha   90.00
_cell.angle_beta   90.00
_cell.angle_gamma   90.00
#
_symmetry.space_group_name_H-M   'P 1'
#
loop_
_entity.id
_entity.type
_entity.pdbx_description
1 polymer ?
#
loop_
_entity_poly.entity_id
_entity_poly.type
_entity_poly.pdbx_seq_one_letter_code
_entity_poly.pdbx_strand_id
1 'polypeptide(L)'
;MPCCNDSEEIQSYIKEFVIGYFGYTYIKELLLGGIAQQTITITEENRRSLVKNGFSKTENGEYSSSALGIFKIKAGFKVTDEFNESKLAIFSQYSQQSSVVTFGGSTTLQSIETWSSTVPGNPAAIKLKTEPLVNLLTERTFPGDPNIAAKQALIQSAVTKYITKEVFCYNKCSYPNGVCPPTSNYFGFAKCVCTSGYTGYDCSKPKYVPTGILAQSEPGEKCLQGNTYFKQLISSYDTSCFLGMCDTTYNYWQGCHFSNYQLGMAGGTANTLCGISYGDLTILCDGMNPGSEPCPTQYTRINTGTDFFWTCVKQSSVFSDDLPGTLCGLHSRKDDGKHIACGGFYPGAGKCPTGYTLRQGVAHSRGGGFVSTCSKD
;
A
#
# COMPACT_ATOMS: atom_id res chain seq x y z
N MET A 1 8.31 -47.69 -11.29
CA MET A 1 7.68 -46.94 -10.17
C MET A 1 7.10 -47.94 -9.17
N PRO A 2 7.48 -47.87 -7.89
CA PRO A 2 6.82 -48.62 -6.81
C PRO A 2 5.33 -48.29 -6.82
N CYS A 3 4.47 -49.30 -6.70
CA CYS A 3 3.03 -49.09 -6.78
C CYS A 3 2.33 -49.38 -5.45
N CYS A 4 1.07 -48.98 -5.42
CA CYS A 4 -0.01 -49.65 -4.70
C CYS A 4 -0.27 -49.24 -3.25
N ASN A 5 0.64 -48.51 -2.59
CA ASN A 5 0.35 -47.85 -1.30
C ASN A 5 0.78 -46.38 -1.34
N ASP A 6 -0.03 -45.47 -0.80
CA ASP A 6 0.34 -44.06 -0.60
C ASP A 6 1.26 -43.97 0.63
N SER A 7 2.58 -43.91 0.39
CA SER A 7 3.60 -43.77 1.43
C SER A 7 4.43 -42.51 1.24
N GLU A 8 5.05 -42.00 2.30
CA GLU A 8 5.94 -40.83 2.23
C GLU A 8 7.12 -41.04 1.27
N GLU A 9 7.64 -42.27 1.19
CA GLU A 9 8.69 -42.66 0.25
C GLU A 9 8.20 -42.55 -1.21
N ILE A 10 7.00 -43.05 -1.50
CA ILE A 10 6.39 -42.97 -2.84
C ILE A 10 6.08 -41.52 -3.20
N GLN A 11 5.58 -40.72 -2.26
CA GLN A 11 5.37 -39.29 -2.45
C GLN A 11 6.68 -38.55 -2.76
N SER A 12 7.76 -38.88 -2.04
CA SER A 12 9.08 -38.31 -2.28
C SER A 12 9.62 -38.71 -3.66
N TYR A 13 9.48 -39.98 -4.05
CA TYR A 13 9.85 -40.47 -5.37
C TYR A 13 9.07 -39.76 -6.49
N ILE A 14 7.74 -39.64 -6.37
CA ILE A 14 6.92 -38.94 -7.36
C ILE A 14 7.35 -37.49 -7.48
N LYS A 15 7.61 -36.83 -6.35
CA LYS A 15 8.05 -35.43 -6.34
C LYS A 15 9.40 -35.24 -7.03
N GLU A 16 10.38 -36.08 -6.72
CA GLU A 16 11.73 -35.95 -7.26
C GLU A 16 11.80 -36.37 -8.73
N PHE A 17 11.28 -37.56 -9.05
CA PHE A 17 11.53 -38.21 -10.34
C PHE A 17 10.41 -38.03 -11.36
N VAL A 18 9.17 -37.80 -10.92
CA VAL A 18 8.06 -37.53 -11.85
C VAL A 18 7.88 -36.04 -12.02
N ILE A 19 7.56 -35.34 -10.94
CA ILE A 19 7.30 -33.90 -10.94
C ILE A 19 8.58 -33.11 -11.22
N GLY A 20 9.68 -33.44 -10.55
CA GLY A 20 10.94 -32.73 -10.71
C GLY A 20 11.53 -32.85 -12.12
N TYR A 21 11.34 -34.01 -12.76
CA TYR A 21 11.89 -34.28 -14.08
C TYR A 21 10.96 -33.90 -15.23
N PHE A 22 9.67 -34.26 -15.15
CA PHE A 22 8.70 -34.06 -16.24
C PHE A 22 7.76 -32.88 -16.02
N GLY A 23 7.73 -32.30 -14.83
CA GLY A 23 6.74 -31.28 -14.46
C GLY A 23 5.35 -31.87 -14.18
N TYR A 24 4.34 -30.99 -14.14
CA TYR A 24 2.95 -31.35 -13.80
C TYR A 24 2.06 -31.53 -15.03
N THR A 25 2.50 -31.01 -16.17
CA THR A 25 1.69 -30.91 -17.38
C THR A 25 2.52 -31.22 -18.60
N TYR A 26 1.88 -31.71 -19.66
CA TYR A 26 2.49 -31.84 -20.98
C TYR A 26 1.82 -30.86 -21.96
N ILE A 27 2.53 -30.52 -23.03
CA ILE A 27 1.99 -29.67 -24.10
C ILE A 27 1.13 -30.55 -25.01
N LYS A 28 -0.17 -30.28 -25.07
CA LYS A 28 -1.12 -30.99 -25.94
C LYS A 28 -1.28 -30.30 -27.29
N GLU A 29 -1.35 -28.98 -27.31
CA GLU A 29 -1.39 -28.18 -28.54
C GLU A 29 -0.37 -27.06 -28.43
N LEU A 30 0.33 -26.81 -29.54
CA LEU A 30 1.39 -25.82 -29.64
C LEU A 30 1.11 -24.95 -30.88
N LEU A 31 0.93 -23.64 -30.66
CA LEU A 31 0.92 -22.67 -31.74
C LEU A 31 2.33 -22.08 -31.88
N LEU A 32 2.88 -22.21 -33.07
CA LEU A 32 4.19 -21.69 -33.46
C LEU A 32 4.03 -20.41 -34.27
N GLY A 33 4.87 -19.42 -34.02
CA GLY A 33 4.84 -18.13 -34.70
C GLY A 33 5.93 -17.18 -34.21
N GLY A 34 5.73 -15.89 -34.37
CA GLY A 34 6.66 -14.85 -33.90
C GLY A 34 5.98 -13.97 -32.87
N ILE A 35 6.73 -13.56 -31.85
CA ILE A 35 6.27 -12.56 -30.87
C ILE A 35 7.13 -11.32 -31.04
N ALA A 36 6.51 -10.17 -31.25
CA ALA A 36 7.16 -8.88 -31.08
C ALA A 36 6.46 -8.15 -29.95
N GLN A 37 7.19 -7.95 -28.85
CA GLN A 37 6.65 -7.38 -27.63
C GLN A 37 7.38 -6.09 -27.28
N GLN A 38 6.60 -5.06 -26.95
CA GLN A 38 7.11 -3.84 -26.36
C GLN A 38 6.80 -3.79 -24.87
N THR A 39 7.79 -3.40 -24.08
CA THR A 39 7.58 -3.06 -22.67
C THR A 39 7.91 -1.59 -22.49
N ILE A 40 6.95 -0.83 -21.96
CA ILE A 40 7.11 0.59 -21.62
C ILE A 40 6.94 0.75 -20.12
N THR A 41 7.95 1.34 -19.47
CA THR A 41 7.92 1.63 -18.03
C THR A 41 7.63 3.11 -17.80
N ILE A 42 6.60 3.39 -16.99
CA ILE A 42 6.17 4.74 -16.63
C ILE A 42 6.09 4.82 -15.10
N THR A 43 6.82 5.76 -14.50
CA THR A 43 6.74 6.01 -13.06
C THR A 43 5.40 6.62 -12.68
N GLU A 44 5.00 6.50 -11.42
CA GLU A 44 3.74 7.08 -10.95
C GLU A 44 3.70 8.61 -11.12
N GLU A 45 4.83 9.30 -10.94
CA GLU A 45 4.96 10.73 -11.20
C GLU A 45 4.71 11.06 -12.68
N ASN A 46 5.42 10.38 -13.59
CA ASN A 46 5.25 10.57 -15.03
C ASN A 46 3.83 10.20 -15.48
N ARG A 47 3.22 9.19 -14.87
CA ARG A 47 1.82 8.81 -15.11
C ARG A 47 0.87 9.96 -14.74
N ARG A 48 1.07 10.64 -13.62
CA ARG A 48 0.26 11.80 -13.23
C ARG A 48 0.44 12.96 -14.23
N SER A 49 1.67 13.19 -14.70
CA SER A 49 1.96 14.18 -15.74
C SER A 49 1.24 13.86 -17.04
N LEU A 50 1.23 12.59 -17.47
CA LEU A 50 0.48 12.16 -18.64
C LEU A 50 -1.03 12.37 -18.49
N VAL A 51 -1.62 12.02 -17.34
CA VAL A 51 -3.04 12.29 -17.09
C VAL A 51 -3.36 13.78 -17.14
N LYS A 52 -2.52 14.64 -16.57
CA LYS A 52 -2.67 16.10 -16.67
C LYS A 52 -2.60 16.60 -18.12
N ASN A 53 -1.83 15.94 -18.97
CA ASN A 53 -1.74 16.21 -20.41
C ASN A 53 -2.87 15.53 -21.22
N GLY A 54 -3.93 15.04 -20.56
CA GLY A 54 -5.11 14.47 -21.20
C GLY A 54 -4.86 13.10 -21.83
N PHE A 55 -4.14 12.22 -21.13
CA PHE A 55 -4.02 10.81 -21.50
C PHE A 55 -4.98 9.95 -20.67
N SER A 56 -5.85 9.19 -21.35
CA SER A 56 -6.79 8.24 -20.75
C SER A 56 -6.26 6.80 -20.75
N LYS A 57 -6.48 6.08 -19.64
CA LYS A 57 -6.11 4.66 -19.46
C LYS A 57 -7.04 3.66 -20.17
N THR A 58 -8.02 4.12 -20.94
CA THR A 58 -8.96 3.23 -21.63
C THR A 58 -8.23 2.36 -22.66
N GLU A 59 -8.77 1.18 -22.97
CA GLU A 59 -8.16 0.18 -23.88
C GLU A 59 -7.84 0.77 -25.27
N ASN A 60 -8.65 1.74 -25.72
CA ASN A 60 -8.45 2.53 -26.95
C ASN A 60 -8.09 4.00 -26.68
N GLY A 61 -7.60 4.31 -25.47
CA GLY A 61 -7.20 5.66 -25.07
C GLY A 61 -5.82 6.06 -25.60
N GLU A 62 -5.43 7.29 -25.29
CA GLU A 62 -4.19 7.90 -25.78
C GLU A 62 -2.93 7.15 -25.34
N TYR A 63 -2.99 6.43 -24.21
CA TYR A 63 -1.91 5.54 -23.77
C TYR A 63 -1.64 4.44 -24.80
N SER A 64 -2.68 3.71 -25.23
CA SER A 64 -2.55 2.60 -26.18
C SER A 64 -2.09 3.08 -27.55
N SER A 65 -2.67 4.19 -28.05
CA SER A 65 -2.29 4.73 -29.35
C SER A 65 -0.85 5.26 -29.36
N SER A 66 -0.41 5.96 -28.31
CA SER A 66 0.96 6.45 -28.24
C SER A 66 1.97 5.33 -28.00
N ALA A 67 1.64 4.30 -27.21
CA ALA A 67 2.46 3.10 -27.07
C ALA A 67 2.65 2.39 -28.42
N LEU A 68 1.56 2.19 -29.18
CA LEU A 68 1.62 1.63 -30.52
C LEU A 68 2.49 2.48 -31.47
N GLY A 69 2.40 3.81 -31.38
CA GLY A 69 3.26 4.72 -32.14
C GLY A 69 4.74 4.52 -31.82
N ILE A 70 5.13 4.44 -30.54
CA ILE A 70 6.52 4.16 -30.15
C ILE A 70 6.95 2.78 -30.66
N PHE A 71 6.08 1.76 -30.54
CA PHE A 71 6.39 0.43 -31.07
C PHE A 71 6.66 0.49 -32.56
N LYS A 72 5.79 1.16 -33.33
CA LYS A 72 5.96 1.30 -34.78
C LYS A 72 7.31 1.93 -35.14
N ILE A 73 7.67 3.05 -34.50
CA ILE A 73 8.96 3.73 -34.70
C ILE A 73 10.13 2.79 -34.40
N LYS A 74 10.12 2.14 -33.22
CA LYS A 74 11.24 1.31 -32.78
C LYS A 74 11.39 0.01 -33.56
N ALA A 75 10.27 -0.52 -34.05
CA ALA A 75 10.23 -1.72 -34.85
C ALA A 75 10.47 -1.44 -36.35
N GLY A 76 10.73 -0.18 -36.72
CA GLY A 76 11.07 0.22 -38.09
C GLY A 76 9.88 0.34 -39.05
N PHE A 77 8.64 0.30 -38.54
CA PHE A 77 7.46 0.57 -39.35
C PHE A 77 7.42 2.05 -39.76
N LYS A 78 6.92 2.32 -40.96
CA LYS A 78 6.51 3.68 -41.33
C LYS A 78 5.30 4.06 -40.48
N VAL A 79 5.46 5.07 -39.63
CA VAL A 79 4.36 5.71 -38.91
C VAL A 79 3.57 6.49 -39.96
N THR A 80 2.35 6.03 -40.27
CA THR A 80 1.39 6.78 -41.08
C THR A 80 0.83 7.95 -40.28
N ASP A 81 0.20 8.93 -40.95
CA ASP A 81 -0.39 10.16 -40.36
C ASP A 81 -1.50 9.90 -39.31
N GLU A 82 -1.76 8.65 -38.94
CA GLU A 82 -2.80 8.23 -38.00
C GLU A 82 -2.51 8.58 -36.52
N PHE A 83 -1.29 9.05 -36.21
CA PHE A 83 -0.88 9.37 -34.85
C PHE A 83 -0.78 10.88 -34.64
N ASN A 84 -1.35 11.36 -33.53
CA ASN A 84 -1.13 12.73 -33.09
C ASN A 84 0.33 12.89 -32.62
N GLU A 85 1.20 13.45 -33.48
CA GLU A 85 2.63 13.62 -33.22
C GLU A 85 2.92 14.35 -31.90
N SER A 86 2.11 15.36 -31.56
CA SER A 86 2.27 16.11 -30.31
C SER A 86 2.04 15.22 -29.08
N LYS A 87 1.04 14.34 -29.12
CA LYS A 87 0.77 13.37 -28.07
C LYS A 87 1.87 12.32 -28.01
N LEU A 88 2.34 11.83 -29.16
CA LEU A 88 3.43 10.86 -29.20
C LEU A 88 4.73 11.42 -28.60
N ALA A 89 5.07 12.69 -28.88
CA ALA A 89 6.22 13.36 -28.30
C ALA A 89 6.11 13.51 -26.78
N ILE A 90 4.96 13.96 -26.28
CA ILE A 90 4.68 14.07 -24.84
C ILE A 90 4.78 12.68 -24.18
N PHE A 91 4.18 11.66 -24.78
CA PHE A 91 4.21 10.31 -24.24
C PHE A 91 5.64 9.77 -24.17
N SER A 92 6.43 9.97 -25.23
CA SER A 92 7.82 9.54 -25.32
C SER A 92 8.70 10.21 -24.24
N GLN A 93 8.45 11.49 -23.95
CA GLN A 93 9.16 12.22 -22.89
C GLN A 93 8.94 11.62 -21.50
N TYR A 94 7.72 11.15 -21.21
CA TYR A 94 7.36 10.61 -19.89
C TYR A 94 7.51 9.09 -19.79
N SER A 95 7.72 8.37 -20.89
CA SER A 95 8.10 6.96 -20.89
C SER A 95 9.62 6.81 -20.70
N GLN A 96 10.06 6.39 -19.52
CA GLN A 96 11.48 6.40 -19.15
C GLN A 96 12.29 5.32 -19.87
N GLN A 97 11.66 4.19 -20.18
CA GLN A 97 12.31 3.07 -20.86
C GLN A 97 11.28 2.39 -21.77
N SER A 98 11.71 2.10 -23.00
CA SER A 98 10.95 1.29 -23.93
C SER A 98 11.90 0.31 -24.57
N SER A 99 11.66 -0.98 -24.41
CA SER A 99 12.39 -2.04 -25.10
C SER A 99 11.42 -2.79 -26.02
N VAL A 100 11.92 -3.19 -27.18
CA VAL A 100 11.25 -4.12 -28.08
C VAL A 100 12.06 -5.39 -28.09
N VAL A 101 11.41 -6.51 -27.81
CA VAL A 101 12.01 -7.84 -27.88
C VAL A 101 11.23 -8.66 -28.89
N THR A 102 11.95 -9.37 -29.75
CA THR A 102 11.37 -10.32 -30.70
C THR A 102 11.73 -11.75 -30.28
N PHE A 103 10.77 -12.67 -30.44
CA PHE A 103 10.95 -14.10 -30.22
C PHE A 103 10.56 -14.86 -31.49
N GLY A 104 11.41 -15.78 -31.92
CA GLY A 104 11.34 -16.39 -33.25
C GLY A 104 11.90 -15.46 -34.33
N GLY A 105 12.03 -15.99 -35.55
CA GLY A 105 12.70 -15.33 -36.66
C GLY A 105 14.19 -15.09 -36.42
N SER A 106 14.78 -14.17 -37.18
CA SER A 106 16.14 -13.69 -36.98
C SER A 106 16.15 -12.42 -36.13
N THR A 107 16.75 -12.49 -34.94
CA THR A 107 16.78 -11.38 -33.95
C THR A 107 17.73 -10.24 -34.34
N THR A 108 18.50 -10.39 -35.41
CA THR A 108 19.47 -9.38 -35.89
C THR A 108 18.88 -8.36 -36.87
N LEU A 109 17.63 -8.55 -37.30
CA LEU A 109 16.98 -7.71 -38.30
C LEU A 109 16.37 -6.45 -37.68
N GLN A 110 16.60 -5.30 -38.31
CA GLN A 110 16.21 -3.99 -37.77
C GLN A 110 14.74 -3.63 -38.02
N SER A 111 14.12 -4.12 -39.09
CA SER A 111 12.70 -3.92 -39.34
C SER A 111 11.88 -5.17 -39.05
N ILE A 112 10.73 -4.96 -38.44
CA ILE A 112 9.71 -5.96 -38.17
C ILE A 112 9.16 -6.65 -39.42
N GLU A 113 9.06 -5.98 -40.57
CA GLU A 113 8.59 -6.60 -41.80
C GLU A 113 9.61 -7.64 -42.25
N THR A 114 10.89 -7.27 -42.25
CA THR A 114 11.99 -8.17 -42.58
C THR A 114 12.06 -9.32 -41.57
N TRP A 115 11.97 -9.01 -40.27
CA TRP A 115 11.90 -10.01 -39.21
C TRP A 115 10.73 -10.99 -39.38
N SER A 116 9.52 -10.49 -39.66
CA SER A 116 8.31 -11.31 -39.78
C SER A 116 8.41 -12.33 -40.92
N SER A 117 9.10 -11.99 -42.01
CA SER A 117 9.35 -12.90 -43.12
C SER A 117 10.26 -14.09 -42.75
N THR A 118 11.07 -13.96 -41.70
CA THR A 118 11.94 -15.03 -41.19
C THR A 118 11.28 -15.93 -40.15
N VAL A 119 10.14 -15.52 -39.59
CA VAL A 119 9.41 -16.29 -38.56
C VAL A 119 9.04 -17.71 -39.03
N PRO A 120 8.53 -17.94 -40.26
CA PRO A 120 8.22 -19.29 -40.72
C PRO A 120 9.43 -20.24 -40.71
N GLY A 121 10.65 -19.71 -40.92
CA GLY A 121 11.90 -20.49 -40.92
C GLY A 121 12.49 -20.72 -39.52
N ASN A 122 12.07 -19.95 -38.52
CA ASN A 122 12.52 -20.10 -37.13
C ASN A 122 11.42 -19.69 -36.14
N PRO A 123 10.28 -20.42 -36.06
CA PRO A 123 9.18 -19.99 -35.23
C PRO A 123 9.45 -20.27 -33.75
N ALA A 124 8.87 -19.45 -32.88
CA ALA A 124 8.82 -19.65 -31.43
C ALA A 124 7.45 -20.17 -30.98
N ALA A 125 7.40 -20.80 -29.81
CA ALA A 125 6.15 -21.16 -29.15
C ALA A 125 5.41 -19.90 -28.68
N ILE A 126 4.27 -19.57 -29.28
CA ILE A 126 3.50 -18.36 -28.96
C ILE A 126 2.27 -18.64 -28.11
N LYS A 127 1.72 -19.86 -28.19
CA LYS A 127 0.61 -20.30 -27.36
C LYS A 127 0.75 -21.79 -27.08
N LEU A 128 0.61 -22.14 -25.80
CA LEU A 128 0.63 -23.51 -25.32
C LEU A 128 -0.74 -23.85 -24.75
N LYS A 129 -1.28 -25.00 -25.14
CA LYS A 129 -2.36 -25.65 -24.40
C LYS A 129 -1.76 -26.85 -23.70
N THR A 130 -1.84 -26.84 -22.38
CA THR A 130 -1.28 -27.90 -21.55
C THR A 130 -2.40 -28.77 -20.98
N GLU A 131 -2.05 -30.02 -20.68
CA GLU A 131 -2.91 -30.93 -19.94
C GLU A 131 -2.13 -31.60 -18.80
N PRO A 132 -2.81 -32.07 -17.74
CA PRO A 132 -2.16 -32.80 -16.66
C PRO A 132 -1.33 -33.99 -17.16
N LEU A 133 -0.11 -34.13 -16.67
CA LEU A 133 0.80 -35.23 -17.04
C LEU A 133 0.16 -36.60 -16.81
N VAL A 134 -0.67 -36.72 -15.76
CA VAL A 134 -1.39 -37.95 -15.41
C VAL A 134 -2.31 -38.44 -16.53
N ASN A 135 -2.75 -37.59 -17.45
CA ASN A 135 -3.61 -37.99 -18.57
C ASN A 135 -2.85 -38.89 -19.56
N LEU A 136 -1.51 -38.87 -19.54
CA LEU A 136 -0.69 -39.77 -20.35
C LEU A 136 -0.60 -41.18 -19.76
N LEU A 137 -0.86 -41.33 -18.45
CA LEU A 137 -0.73 -42.59 -17.71
C LEU A 137 -1.98 -43.47 -17.89
N THR A 138 -2.16 -43.99 -19.10
CA THR A 138 -3.28 -44.86 -19.47
C THR A 138 -2.79 -46.22 -19.94
N GLU A 139 -3.65 -47.23 -19.92
CA GLU A 139 -3.37 -48.55 -20.52
C GLU A 139 -2.98 -48.45 -21.99
N ARG A 140 -3.54 -47.47 -22.72
CA ARG A 140 -3.19 -47.25 -24.13
C ARG A 140 -1.73 -46.82 -24.31
N THR A 141 -1.21 -45.97 -23.45
CA THR A 141 0.18 -45.49 -23.51
C THR A 141 1.15 -46.49 -22.86
N PHE A 142 0.69 -47.25 -21.87
CA PHE A 142 1.48 -48.22 -21.10
C PHE A 142 0.81 -49.62 -21.08
N PRO A 143 0.67 -50.29 -22.25
CA PRO A 143 -0.09 -51.54 -22.34
C PRO A 143 0.54 -52.72 -21.59
N GLY A 144 1.84 -52.65 -21.26
CA GLY A 144 2.54 -53.67 -20.48
C GLY A 144 2.54 -53.45 -18.96
N ASP A 145 1.91 -52.39 -18.47
CA ASP A 145 1.89 -52.05 -17.05
C ASP A 145 0.51 -52.34 -16.43
N PRO A 146 0.32 -53.50 -15.78
CA PRO A 146 -0.99 -53.88 -15.22
C PRO A 146 -1.44 -52.97 -14.07
N ASN A 147 -0.54 -52.14 -13.53
CA ASN A 147 -0.81 -51.25 -12.40
C ASN A 147 -0.88 -49.77 -12.84
N ILE A 148 -0.98 -49.47 -14.14
CA ILE A 148 -0.93 -48.09 -14.63
C ILE A 148 -2.04 -47.21 -14.04
N ALA A 149 -3.26 -47.74 -13.90
CA ALA A 149 -4.38 -47.00 -13.30
C ALA A 149 -4.10 -46.63 -11.82
N ALA A 150 -3.54 -47.56 -11.04
CA ALA A 150 -3.15 -47.29 -9.65
C ALA A 150 -2.01 -46.26 -9.57
N LYS A 151 -1.02 -46.34 -10.46
CA LYS A 151 0.07 -45.35 -10.57
C LYS A 151 -0.45 -43.97 -10.98
N GLN A 152 -1.38 -43.90 -11.91
CA GLN A 152 -2.05 -42.67 -12.32
C GLN A 152 -2.74 -42.01 -11.12
N ALA A 153 -3.53 -42.77 -10.35
CA ALA A 153 -4.21 -42.27 -9.15
C ALA A 153 -3.21 -41.77 -8.09
N LEU A 154 -2.12 -42.51 -7.85
CA LEU A 154 -1.07 -42.11 -6.90
C LEU A 154 -0.38 -40.80 -7.32
N ILE A 155 -0.01 -40.68 -8.60
CA ILE A 155 0.62 -39.46 -9.12
C ILE A 155 -0.38 -38.29 -9.09
N GLN A 156 -1.65 -38.52 -9.44
CA GLN A 156 -2.67 -37.49 -9.35
C GLN A 156 -2.85 -36.99 -7.91
N SER A 157 -2.87 -37.90 -6.94
CA SER A 157 -2.94 -37.56 -5.52
C SER A 157 -1.72 -36.74 -5.09
N ALA A 158 -0.51 -37.18 -5.44
CA ALA A 158 0.73 -36.47 -5.13
C ALA A 158 0.79 -35.07 -5.74
N VAL A 159 0.43 -34.95 -7.02
CA VAL A 159 0.35 -33.67 -7.74
C VAL A 159 -0.69 -32.76 -7.09
N THR A 160 -1.87 -33.29 -6.75
CA THR A 160 -2.91 -32.54 -6.05
C THR A 160 -2.39 -32.04 -4.71
N LYS A 161 -1.88 -32.92 -3.84
CA LYS A 161 -1.30 -32.55 -2.55
C LYS A 161 -0.20 -31.50 -2.68
N TYR A 162 0.64 -31.58 -3.71
CA TYR A 162 1.69 -30.61 -3.96
C TYR A 162 1.14 -29.25 -4.37
N ILE A 163 0.18 -29.20 -5.31
CA ILE A 163 -0.43 -27.97 -5.81
C ILE A 163 -1.36 -27.33 -4.76
N THR A 164 -2.08 -28.14 -3.97
CA THR A 164 -3.03 -27.69 -2.94
C THR A 164 -2.37 -27.50 -1.57
N LYS A 165 -1.06 -27.73 -1.43
CA LYS A 165 -0.37 -27.54 -0.16
C LYS A 165 -0.59 -26.11 0.32
N GLU A 166 -1.04 -25.97 1.56
CA GLU A 166 -1.33 -24.68 2.19
C GLU A 166 -0.20 -23.68 1.96
N VAL A 167 -0.60 -22.44 1.67
CA VAL A 167 0.30 -21.35 1.36
C VAL A 167 1.31 -21.18 2.49
N PHE A 168 2.58 -21.40 2.19
CA PHE A 168 3.68 -21.23 3.11
C PHE A 168 3.97 -19.74 3.28
N CYS A 169 3.60 -19.19 4.44
CA CYS A 169 4.09 -17.86 4.83
C CYS A 169 5.53 -17.96 5.31
N TYR A 170 6.44 -17.39 4.52
CA TYR A 170 7.88 -17.46 4.75
C TYR A 170 8.30 -17.09 6.19
N ASN A 171 7.56 -16.16 6.82
CA ASN A 171 7.89 -15.66 8.15
C ASN A 171 7.02 -16.21 9.30
N LYS A 172 6.14 -17.19 9.06
CA LYS A 172 5.17 -17.70 10.07
C LYS A 172 4.47 -16.59 10.86
N CYS A 173 3.43 -16.00 10.29
CA CYS A 173 2.75 -14.83 10.86
C CYS A 173 2.45 -15.01 12.35
N SER A 174 2.88 -14.04 13.17
CA SER A 174 2.63 -14.00 14.60
C SER A 174 1.13 -13.92 14.84
N TYR A 175 0.54 -14.99 15.39
CA TYR A 175 -0.87 -15.03 15.76
C TYR A 175 -1.07 -14.35 17.13
N PRO A 176 -2.10 -13.50 17.33
CA PRO A 176 -3.18 -13.14 16.41
C PRO A 176 -2.91 -11.88 15.55
N ASN A 177 -1.66 -11.40 15.52
CA ASN A 177 -1.27 -10.10 14.99
C ASN A 177 -1.14 -10.04 13.46
N GLY A 178 -1.22 -11.19 12.78
CA GLY A 178 -1.19 -11.26 11.33
C GLY A 178 -1.88 -12.50 10.80
N VAL A 179 -2.37 -12.38 9.56
CA VAL A 179 -2.98 -13.48 8.81
C VAL A 179 -2.12 -13.78 7.57
N CYS A 180 -2.12 -15.05 7.18
CA CYS A 180 -1.46 -15.53 5.96
C CYS A 180 -2.54 -15.77 4.89
N PRO A 181 -3.00 -14.72 4.18
CA PRO A 181 -4.03 -14.93 3.17
C PRO A 181 -3.45 -15.76 2.02
N PRO A 182 -4.21 -16.70 1.46
CA PRO A 182 -3.79 -17.39 0.25
C PRO A 182 -3.63 -16.34 -0.86
N THR A 183 -2.40 -16.16 -1.34
CA THR A 183 -2.15 -15.34 -2.53
C THR A 183 -2.55 -16.15 -3.76
N SER A 184 -3.17 -15.50 -4.74
CA SER A 184 -3.58 -16.09 -6.01
C SER A 184 -2.42 -16.56 -6.91
N ASN A 185 -1.20 -16.64 -6.39
CA ASN A 185 0.01 -16.75 -7.20
C ASN A 185 0.66 -18.12 -7.06
N TYR A 186 0.98 -18.69 -8.23
CA TYR A 186 1.48 -20.02 -8.59
C TYR A 186 2.55 -20.71 -7.72
N PHE A 187 3.10 -20.05 -6.69
CA PHE A 187 4.24 -20.56 -5.92
C PHE A 187 3.93 -20.88 -4.45
N GLY A 188 2.68 -20.75 -4.00
CA GLY A 188 2.30 -21.12 -2.64
C GLY A 188 3.04 -20.32 -1.56
N PHE A 189 3.53 -19.11 -1.88
CA PHE A 189 4.15 -18.20 -0.93
C PHE A 189 3.26 -16.97 -0.70
N ALA A 190 2.95 -16.67 0.56
CA ALA A 190 2.29 -15.43 0.94
C ALA A 190 3.15 -14.61 1.91
N LYS A 191 2.87 -13.31 1.93
CA LYS A 191 3.36 -12.37 2.94
C LYS A 191 2.31 -12.25 4.04
N CYS A 192 2.76 -12.06 5.27
CA CYS A 192 1.86 -11.77 6.38
C CYS A 192 1.17 -10.42 6.18
N VAL A 193 -0.15 -10.41 6.37
CA VAL A 193 -0.95 -9.19 6.45
C VAL A 193 -1.21 -8.92 7.91
N CYS A 194 -0.62 -7.84 8.44
CA CYS A 194 -0.72 -7.51 9.85
C CYS A 194 -2.07 -6.89 10.20
N THR A 195 -2.59 -7.23 11.38
CA THR A 195 -3.73 -6.57 11.97
C THR A 195 -3.37 -5.13 12.37
N SER A 196 -4.38 -4.29 12.54
CA SER A 196 -4.17 -2.88 12.90
C SER A 196 -3.35 -2.76 14.19
N GLY A 197 -2.30 -1.94 14.16
CA GLY A 197 -1.40 -1.75 15.30
C GLY A 197 -0.15 -2.64 15.30
N TYR A 198 0.04 -3.51 14.31
CA TYR A 198 1.25 -4.33 14.16
C TYR A 198 1.93 -4.11 12.81
N THR A 199 3.23 -4.41 12.77
CA THR A 199 4.13 -4.27 11.62
C THR A 199 5.24 -5.31 11.68
N GLY A 200 6.15 -5.27 10.72
CA GLY A 200 7.23 -6.24 10.56
C GLY A 200 6.85 -7.38 9.62
N TYR A 201 7.85 -8.14 9.21
CA TYR A 201 7.74 -9.19 8.20
C TYR A 201 6.83 -10.36 8.61
N ASP A 202 6.68 -10.58 9.92
CA ASP A 202 5.89 -11.61 10.58
C ASP A 202 4.78 -11.02 11.48
N CYS A 203 4.58 -9.70 11.47
CA CYS A 203 3.64 -9.00 12.36
C CYS A 203 3.95 -9.13 13.86
N SER A 204 5.19 -9.46 14.24
CA SER A 204 5.61 -9.55 15.65
C SER A 204 5.82 -8.17 16.30
N LYS A 205 6.05 -7.13 15.50
CA LYS A 205 6.41 -5.81 16.02
C LYS A 205 5.14 -4.97 16.18
N PRO A 206 4.84 -4.44 17.37
CA PRO A 206 3.83 -3.40 17.47
C PRO A 206 4.25 -2.24 16.58
N LYS A 207 3.30 -1.73 15.78
CA LYS A 207 3.49 -0.55 14.96
C LYS A 207 3.74 0.61 15.92
N TYR A 208 4.96 1.14 15.90
CA TYR A 208 5.28 2.35 16.64
C TYR A 208 4.34 3.46 16.17
N VAL A 209 3.43 3.85 17.06
CA VAL A 209 2.57 5.01 16.86
C VAL A 209 3.45 6.20 17.21
N PRO A 210 3.81 7.09 16.26
CA PRO A 210 4.48 8.33 16.62
C PRO A 210 3.58 9.04 17.63
N THR A 211 4.12 9.23 18.81
CA THR A 211 3.45 9.83 19.95
C THR A 211 3.60 11.35 19.84
N GLY A 212 2.50 12.07 19.98
CA GLY A 212 2.46 13.52 19.89
C GLY A 212 1.87 14.07 18.58
N ILE A 213 0.95 15.01 18.74
CA ILE A 213 0.59 15.97 17.68
C ILE A 213 1.68 17.05 17.70
N LEU A 214 2.34 17.32 16.56
CA LEU A 214 3.33 18.40 16.50
C LEU A 214 2.62 19.75 16.37
N ALA A 215 2.65 20.54 17.44
CA ALA A 215 2.22 21.94 17.39
C ALA A 215 3.33 22.81 16.78
N GLN A 216 2.93 23.74 15.90
CA GLN A 216 3.79 24.86 15.52
C GLN A 216 3.83 25.88 16.66
N SER A 217 4.99 26.49 16.86
CA SER A 217 5.19 27.56 17.85
C SER A 217 4.58 28.88 17.38
N GLU A 218 4.64 29.19 16.08
CA GLU A 218 4.19 30.48 15.55
C GLU A 218 3.35 30.38 14.26
N PRO A 219 2.32 31.23 14.08
CA PRO A 219 1.56 31.32 12.84
C PRO A 219 2.45 31.71 11.65
N GLY A 220 2.62 30.81 10.69
CA GLY A 220 3.36 31.07 9.45
C GLY A 220 4.71 30.33 9.34
N GLU A 221 5.12 29.59 10.36
CA GLU A 221 6.25 28.66 10.22
C GLU A 221 5.94 27.62 9.12
N LYS A 222 6.93 27.25 8.31
CA LYS A 222 6.76 26.17 7.33
C LYS A 222 6.97 24.84 8.04
N CYS A 223 6.08 23.87 7.81
CA CYS A 223 6.34 22.50 8.25
C CYS A 223 7.65 21.99 7.66
N LEU A 224 8.42 21.23 8.44
CA LEU A 224 9.63 20.54 7.97
C LEU A 224 9.33 19.68 6.74
N GLN A 225 10.33 19.49 5.88
CA GLN A 225 10.19 18.72 4.64
C GLN A 225 9.66 17.30 4.93
N GLY A 226 8.51 16.94 4.33
CA GLY A 226 7.82 15.66 4.57
C GLY A 226 6.61 15.76 5.50
N ASN A 227 6.43 16.87 6.20
CA ASN A 227 5.26 17.13 7.03
C ASN A 227 4.18 17.91 6.27
N THR A 228 2.93 17.63 6.58
CA THR A 228 1.77 18.31 6.00
C THR A 228 1.19 19.27 7.04
N TYR A 229 1.12 20.54 6.67
CA TYR A 229 0.43 21.55 7.48
C TYR A 229 -1.05 21.19 7.58
N PHE A 230 -1.60 21.28 8.78
CA PHE A 230 -3.04 21.18 9.02
C PHE A 230 -3.54 22.44 9.73
N LYS A 231 -4.76 22.82 9.37
CA LYS A 231 -5.56 23.83 10.05
C LYS A 231 -6.96 23.24 10.23
N GLN A 232 -7.32 22.94 11.46
CA GLN A 232 -8.59 22.32 11.84
C GLN A 232 -9.43 23.27 12.66
N LEU A 233 -10.69 23.48 12.27
CA LEU A 233 -11.63 24.31 13.02
C LEU A 233 -12.08 23.57 14.29
N ILE A 234 -11.69 24.08 15.45
CA ILE A 234 -12.06 23.51 16.75
C ILE A 234 -13.44 24.02 17.17
N SER A 235 -13.65 25.33 17.06
CA SER A 235 -14.92 25.95 17.42
C SER A 235 -15.12 27.25 16.66
N SER A 236 -16.38 27.65 16.61
CA SER A 236 -16.80 28.98 16.20
C SER A 236 -17.86 29.46 17.19
N TYR A 237 -17.81 30.73 17.54
CA TYR A 237 -18.84 31.38 18.35
C TYR A 237 -19.01 32.84 17.93
N ASP A 238 -20.23 33.34 18.07
CA ASP A 238 -20.55 34.73 17.77
C ASP A 238 -20.16 35.61 18.97
N THR A 239 -19.25 36.55 18.75
CA THR A 239 -18.71 37.45 19.80
C THR A 239 -19.62 38.64 20.05
N SER A 240 -20.27 39.16 19.02
CA SER A 240 -21.26 40.22 19.13
C SER A 240 -22.21 40.16 17.94
N CYS A 241 -23.50 40.38 18.20
CA CYS A 241 -24.51 40.46 17.14
C CYS A 241 -25.12 41.86 17.19
N PHE A 242 -24.94 42.64 16.12
CA PHE A 242 -25.56 43.96 15.97
C PHE A 242 -26.47 43.94 14.75
N LEU A 243 -27.75 44.25 14.95
CA LEU A 243 -28.78 44.29 13.90
C LEU A 243 -28.89 42.99 13.07
N GLY A 244 -28.70 41.83 13.72
CA GLY A 244 -28.80 40.52 13.06
C GLY A 244 -27.56 40.08 12.28
N MET A 245 -26.50 40.89 12.27
CA MET A 245 -25.17 40.48 11.78
C MET A 245 -24.30 40.12 12.99
N CYS A 246 -23.81 38.89 13.04
CA CYS A 246 -22.96 38.39 14.11
C CYS A 246 -21.50 38.29 13.65
N ASP A 247 -20.59 38.87 14.42
CA ASP A 247 -19.16 38.63 14.25
C ASP A 247 -18.81 37.26 14.81
N THR A 248 -18.63 36.29 13.91
CA THR A 248 -18.21 34.93 14.27
C THR A 248 -16.69 34.87 14.41
N THR A 249 -16.22 34.54 15.61
CA THR A 249 -14.80 34.20 15.85
C THR A 249 -14.58 32.72 15.60
N TYR A 250 -13.56 32.40 14.81
CA TYR A 250 -13.18 31.03 14.47
C TYR A 250 -11.89 30.65 15.17
N ASN A 251 -11.92 29.55 15.92
CA ASN A 251 -10.77 29.02 16.63
C ASN A 251 -10.23 27.81 15.87
N TYR A 252 -8.97 27.90 15.46
CA TYR A 252 -8.32 26.85 14.69
C TYR A 252 -7.19 26.22 15.47
N TRP A 253 -7.09 24.90 15.41
CA TRP A 253 -5.84 24.19 15.70
C TRP A 253 -4.99 24.24 14.44
N GLN A 254 -3.77 24.75 14.54
CA GLN A 254 -2.79 24.70 13.47
C GLN A 254 -1.55 23.92 13.90
N GLY A 255 -0.96 23.16 12.99
CA GLY A 255 0.23 22.39 13.27
C GLY A 255 0.73 21.61 12.05
N CYS A 256 1.70 20.75 12.30
CA CYS A 256 2.29 19.88 11.28
C CYS A 256 1.99 18.42 11.63
N HIS A 257 1.65 17.60 10.63
CA HIS A 257 1.50 16.15 10.84
C HIS A 257 2.29 15.37 9.79
N PHE A 258 2.77 14.18 10.17
CA PHE A 258 3.43 13.25 9.25
C PHE A 258 2.36 12.51 8.44
N SER A 259 2.23 12.83 7.14
CA SER A 259 1.27 12.18 6.24
C SER A 259 1.73 10.80 5.73
N ASN A 260 3.02 10.48 5.88
CA ASN A 260 3.59 9.22 5.46
C ASN A 260 4.01 8.39 6.68
N TYR A 261 3.52 7.16 6.77
CA TYR A 261 3.83 6.14 7.79
C TYR A 261 5.31 5.70 7.85
N GLN A 262 6.24 6.46 7.29
CA GLN A 262 7.67 6.17 7.32
C GLN A 262 8.40 7.20 8.18
N LEU A 263 8.82 6.75 9.36
CA LEU A 263 9.76 7.47 10.21
C LEU A 263 11.15 7.43 9.56
N GLY A 264 11.53 8.54 8.96
CA GLY A 264 12.90 8.90 8.64
C GLY A 264 13.12 10.33 9.11
N MET A 265 14.05 10.51 10.05
CA MET A 265 14.39 11.80 10.63
C MET A 265 14.76 12.82 9.54
N ALA A 266 14.16 13.99 9.59
CA ALA A 266 14.67 15.19 8.92
C ALA A 266 14.53 16.41 9.85
N GLY A 267 15.50 16.54 10.76
CA GLY A 267 16.13 17.84 11.04
C GLY A 267 15.35 18.96 11.73
N GLY A 268 14.30 18.68 12.49
CA GLY A 268 13.74 19.69 13.41
C GLY A 268 13.14 19.10 14.66
N THR A 269 13.11 19.89 15.73
CA THR A 269 12.64 19.47 17.07
C THR A 269 11.18 19.08 17.01
N ALA A 270 10.87 17.84 17.36
CA ALA A 270 9.51 17.40 17.52
C ALA A 270 8.96 17.92 18.85
N ASN A 271 7.72 18.39 18.84
CA ASN A 271 7.05 18.87 20.04
C ASN A 271 6.02 17.83 20.48
N THR A 272 6.19 17.25 21.67
CA THR A 272 5.20 16.33 22.24
C THR A 272 4.19 17.15 23.05
N LEU A 273 2.90 17.02 22.71
CA LEU A 273 1.80 17.60 23.49
C LEU A 273 1.32 16.64 24.57
N CYS A 274 1.09 17.19 25.75
CA CYS A 274 0.61 16.46 26.91
C CYS A 274 -0.43 17.32 27.66
N GLY A 275 -1.56 16.69 27.99
CA GLY A 275 -2.71 17.34 28.60
C GLY A 275 -3.42 18.36 27.72
N ILE A 276 -4.71 18.58 27.97
CA ILE A 276 -5.52 19.64 27.37
C ILE A 276 -6.45 20.17 28.45
N SER A 277 -6.59 21.48 28.55
CA SER A 277 -7.71 22.11 29.22
C SER A 277 -8.44 22.96 28.19
N TYR A 278 -9.65 22.54 27.81
CA TYR A 278 -10.47 23.24 26.83
C TYR A 278 -11.97 22.98 27.02
N GLY A 279 -12.71 23.98 27.49
CA GLY A 279 -14.12 23.82 27.82
C GLY A 279 -14.31 22.78 28.94
N ASP A 280 -15.08 21.73 28.68
CA ASP A 280 -15.24 20.58 29.58
C ASP A 280 -14.18 19.47 29.36
N LEU A 281 -13.39 19.56 28.28
CA LEU A 281 -12.34 18.59 27.98
C LEU A 281 -11.11 18.91 28.81
N THR A 282 -10.95 18.15 29.89
CA THR A 282 -9.73 18.17 30.72
C THR A 282 -9.00 16.84 30.62
N ILE A 283 -7.76 16.91 30.15
CA ILE A 283 -6.80 15.81 30.11
C ILE A 283 -5.60 16.29 30.91
N LEU A 284 -5.28 15.58 31.99
CA LEU A 284 -4.14 15.90 32.83
C LEU A 284 -2.85 15.48 32.13
N CYS A 285 -1.80 16.29 32.23
CA CYS A 285 -0.46 15.94 31.80
C CYS A 285 0.35 15.47 33.02
N ASP A 286 0.58 14.18 33.14
CA ASP A 286 1.23 13.57 34.32
C ASP A 286 0.55 14.00 35.64
N GLY A 287 -0.77 14.00 35.64
CA GLY A 287 -1.59 14.45 36.78
C GLY A 287 -1.78 15.95 36.90
N MET A 288 -1.04 16.78 36.14
CA MET A 288 -1.16 18.25 36.17
C MET A 288 -2.18 18.77 35.16
N ASN A 289 -3.10 19.65 35.57
CA ASN A 289 -4.06 20.30 34.68
C ASN A 289 -3.42 21.52 33.98
N PRO A 290 -3.23 21.52 32.65
CA PRO A 290 -2.57 22.63 31.95
C PRO A 290 -3.29 23.98 32.11
N GLY A 291 -4.59 24.00 32.41
CA GLY A 291 -5.37 25.24 32.57
C GLY A 291 -5.20 25.91 33.92
N SER A 292 -4.82 25.18 34.97
CA SER A 292 -4.78 25.69 36.35
C SER A 292 -3.47 25.43 37.09
N GLU A 293 -2.65 24.49 36.61
CA GLU A 293 -1.43 24.02 37.27
C GLU A 293 -0.22 24.20 36.34
N PRO A 294 1.01 24.26 36.90
CA PRO A 294 2.22 24.27 36.10
C PRO A 294 2.40 22.93 35.35
N CYS A 295 2.99 22.99 34.17
CA CYS A 295 3.31 21.78 33.41
C CYS A 295 4.43 20.96 34.10
N PRO A 296 4.49 19.64 33.87
CA PRO A 296 5.58 18.80 34.36
C PRO A 296 6.96 19.31 33.91
N THR A 297 8.00 18.93 34.64
CA THR A 297 9.39 19.29 34.31
C THR A 297 9.70 18.96 32.84
N GLN A 298 10.36 19.88 32.13
CA GLN A 298 10.67 19.85 30.69
C GLN A 298 9.49 20.15 29.74
N TYR A 299 8.29 20.39 30.26
CA TYR A 299 7.16 20.88 29.48
C TYR A 299 6.93 22.37 29.74
N THR A 300 6.63 23.11 28.68
CA THR A 300 6.23 24.51 28.74
C THR A 300 4.74 24.60 28.47
N ARG A 301 4.03 25.36 29.32
CA ARG A 301 2.61 25.65 29.11
C ARG A 301 2.45 26.61 27.93
N ILE A 302 1.64 26.25 26.95
CA ILE A 302 1.26 27.14 25.86
C ILE A 302 -0.25 27.37 25.86
N ASN A 303 -0.63 28.57 25.44
CA ASN A 303 -1.98 28.90 25.04
C ASN A 303 -2.01 28.96 23.51
N THR A 304 -2.91 28.23 22.86
CA THR A 304 -2.99 28.15 21.39
C THR A 304 -3.76 29.29 20.73
N GLY A 305 -3.93 30.42 21.43
CA GLY A 305 -4.54 31.65 20.90
C GLY A 305 -6.03 31.79 21.20
N THR A 306 -6.56 31.01 22.14
CA THR A 306 -7.90 31.20 22.69
C THR A 306 -7.80 31.21 24.21
N ASP A 307 -8.54 32.08 24.90
CA ASP A 307 -8.44 32.23 26.37
C ASP A 307 -8.67 30.93 27.16
N PHE A 308 -9.18 29.89 26.49
CA PHE A 308 -9.62 28.65 27.12
C PHE A 308 -8.87 27.40 26.66
N PHE A 309 -7.90 27.46 25.74
CA PHE A 309 -7.16 26.26 25.30
C PHE A 309 -5.72 26.27 25.84
N TRP A 310 -5.47 25.40 26.82
CA TRP A 310 -4.16 25.25 27.46
C TRP A 310 -3.63 23.82 27.27
N THR A 311 -2.34 23.69 26.95
CA THR A 311 -1.65 22.40 26.81
C THR A 311 -0.20 22.53 27.26
N CYS A 312 0.41 21.41 27.66
CA CYS A 312 1.83 21.34 27.96
C CYS A 312 2.60 20.82 26.73
N VAL A 313 3.75 21.43 26.42
CA VAL A 313 4.59 21.07 25.27
C VAL A 313 6.02 20.80 25.69
N LYS A 314 6.55 19.64 25.33
CA LYS A 314 7.98 19.32 25.48
C LYS A 314 8.65 19.41 24.11
N GLN A 315 9.62 20.30 23.98
CA GLN A 315 10.50 20.34 22.81
C GLN A 315 11.52 19.21 22.96
N SER A 316 11.46 18.18 22.11
CA SER A 316 12.37 17.04 22.18
C SER A 316 12.80 16.61 20.78
N SER A 317 14.07 16.24 20.63
CA SER A 317 14.54 15.54 19.43
C SER A 317 14.24 14.03 19.47
N VAL A 318 13.79 13.50 20.61
CA VAL A 318 13.55 12.08 20.86
C VAL A 318 12.13 11.85 21.38
N PHE A 319 11.36 11.02 20.69
CA PHE A 319 9.96 10.66 20.98
C PHE A 319 9.79 9.59 22.07
N SER A 320 10.76 9.40 22.97
CA SER A 320 10.80 8.22 23.85
C SER A 320 10.16 8.38 25.23
N ASP A 321 9.77 9.59 25.62
CA ASP A 321 9.41 9.91 27.02
C ASP A 321 7.96 10.42 27.14
N ASP A 322 7.00 9.65 26.63
CA ASP A 322 5.59 10.05 26.70
C ASP A 322 5.05 9.84 28.12
N LEU A 323 4.72 10.95 28.78
CA LEU A 323 4.03 10.97 30.07
C LEU A 323 2.55 10.58 29.91
N PRO A 324 1.89 10.10 30.99
CA PRO A 324 0.44 10.00 31.04
C PRO A 324 -0.21 11.32 30.59
N GLY A 325 -1.25 11.22 29.75
CA GLY A 325 -1.88 12.39 29.15
C GLY A 325 -1.27 12.90 27.84
N THR A 326 -0.22 12.25 27.33
CA THR A 326 0.31 12.54 25.98
C THR A 326 -0.77 12.34 24.92
N LEU A 327 -0.92 13.31 24.02
CA LEU A 327 -2.02 13.35 23.06
C LEU A 327 -1.64 12.71 21.72
N CYS A 328 -2.60 12.06 21.09
CA CYS A 328 -2.44 11.50 19.77
C CYS A 328 -3.77 11.51 18.99
N GLY A 329 -3.71 12.02 17.76
CA GLY A 329 -4.87 12.21 16.91
C GLY A 329 -5.87 13.25 17.41
N LEU A 330 -6.67 13.79 16.50
CA LEU A 330 -7.64 14.82 16.81
C LEU A 330 -8.78 14.80 15.79
N HIS A 331 -9.99 14.94 16.28
CA HIS A 331 -11.16 15.13 15.44
C HIS A 331 -12.13 16.14 16.06
N SER A 332 -12.49 17.14 15.27
CA SER A 332 -13.59 18.08 15.52
C SER A 332 -14.76 17.72 14.61
N ARG A 333 -15.97 17.57 15.18
CA ARG A 333 -17.19 17.20 14.43
C ARG A 333 -17.63 18.25 13.40
N LYS A 334 -17.14 19.49 13.51
CA LYS A 334 -17.51 20.61 12.62
C LYS A 334 -16.74 20.66 11.30
N ASP A 335 -15.68 19.85 11.13
CA ASP A 335 -14.83 19.93 9.95
C ASP A 335 -15.13 18.78 8.95
N ASP A 336 -15.16 19.13 7.66
CA ASP A 336 -15.52 18.28 6.50
C ASP A 336 -14.55 17.11 6.25
N GLY A 337 -14.40 16.21 7.23
CA GLY A 337 -13.56 15.02 7.13
C GLY A 337 -12.06 15.24 7.38
N LYS A 338 -11.64 16.45 7.75
CA LYS A 338 -10.26 16.71 8.21
C LYS A 338 -10.06 16.14 9.60
N HIS A 339 -9.10 15.24 9.74
CA HIS A 339 -8.77 14.61 11.01
C HIS A 339 -7.28 14.30 11.09
N ILE A 340 -6.77 14.24 12.31
CA ILE A 340 -5.43 13.78 12.59
C ILE A 340 -5.56 12.35 13.09
N ALA A 341 -5.10 11.38 12.30
CA ALA A 341 -5.07 10.00 12.72
C ALA A 341 -3.95 9.77 13.75
N CYS A 342 -4.22 8.90 14.71
CA CYS A 342 -3.25 8.45 15.70
C CYS A 342 -2.66 7.11 15.25
N GLY A 343 -1.58 7.10 14.45
CA GLY A 343 -0.98 5.85 13.94
C GLY A 343 -1.89 5.01 13.04
N GLY A 344 -2.93 5.63 12.46
CA GLY A 344 -3.97 4.98 11.66
C GLY A 344 -5.27 4.70 12.41
N PHE A 345 -5.32 4.99 13.71
CA PHE A 345 -6.55 5.01 14.49
C PHE A 345 -7.23 6.38 14.37
N TYR A 346 -8.56 6.39 14.35
CA TYR A 346 -9.36 7.60 14.16
C TYR A 346 -10.21 7.88 15.41
N PRO A 347 -9.88 8.92 16.21
CA PRO A 347 -10.62 9.25 17.43
C PRO A 347 -12.09 9.56 17.16
N GLY A 348 -12.43 10.14 16.01
CA GLY A 348 -13.81 10.42 15.61
C GLY A 348 -14.67 9.17 15.38
N ALA A 349 -14.06 8.01 15.13
CA ALA A 349 -14.73 6.71 15.09
C ALA A 349 -14.64 5.94 16.41
N GLY A 350 -14.20 6.60 17.50
CA GLY A 350 -14.06 5.99 18.81
C GLY A 350 -12.93 4.96 18.91
N LYS A 351 -11.91 5.06 18.04
CA LYS A 351 -10.79 4.11 18.03
C LYS A 351 -9.48 4.81 18.42
N CYS A 352 -8.82 4.27 19.44
CA CYS A 352 -7.50 4.67 19.88
C CYS A 352 -6.53 3.47 19.82
N PRO A 353 -5.22 3.71 19.69
CA PRO A 353 -4.24 2.64 19.81
C PRO A 353 -4.18 2.09 21.24
N THR A 354 -3.64 0.88 21.40
CA THR A 354 -3.42 0.26 22.72
C THR A 354 -2.58 1.17 23.62
N GLY A 355 -2.99 1.32 24.90
CA GLY A 355 -2.34 2.21 25.87
C GLY A 355 -2.80 3.67 25.79
N TYR A 356 -3.81 3.97 24.96
CA TYR A 356 -4.46 5.27 24.88
C TYR A 356 -5.95 5.13 25.11
N THR A 357 -6.50 6.03 25.92
CA THR A 357 -7.93 6.20 26.15
C THR A 357 -8.50 7.30 25.26
N LEU A 358 -9.68 7.04 24.67
CA LEU A 358 -10.45 8.05 23.97
C LEU A 358 -10.97 9.10 24.96
N ARG A 359 -10.67 10.37 24.69
CA ARG A 359 -11.18 11.52 25.43
C ARG A 359 -12.06 12.35 24.52
N GLN A 360 -13.24 12.72 25.01
CA GLN A 360 -14.21 13.53 24.28
C GLN A 360 -14.73 14.64 25.17
N GLY A 361 -14.98 15.80 24.58
CA GLY A 361 -15.59 16.93 25.27
C GLY A 361 -16.22 17.92 24.30
N VAL A 362 -17.05 18.80 24.86
CA VAL A 362 -17.65 19.95 24.20
C VAL A 362 -16.71 21.15 24.32
N ALA A 363 -16.14 21.52 23.18
CA ALA A 363 -15.28 22.69 23.00
C ALA A 363 -15.81 23.97 23.64
N HIS A 364 -17.13 24.19 23.52
CA HIS A 364 -17.79 25.36 24.08
C HIS A 364 -19.31 25.12 24.16
N SER A 365 -19.91 25.46 25.30
CA SER A 365 -21.34 25.31 25.58
C SER A 365 -22.30 26.03 24.60
N ARG A 366 -21.82 27.07 23.90
CA ARG A 366 -22.64 27.88 22.97
C ARG A 366 -22.49 27.47 21.51
N GLY A 367 -21.43 26.75 21.15
CA GLY A 367 -21.08 26.45 19.77
C GLY A 367 -21.26 24.99 19.35
N GLY A 368 -21.51 24.07 20.30
CA GLY A 368 -21.77 22.64 20.01
C GLY A 368 -20.63 21.88 19.32
N GLY A 369 -19.40 22.42 19.35
CA GLY A 369 -18.24 21.73 18.80
C GLY A 369 -17.84 20.56 19.70
N PHE A 370 -17.87 19.34 19.18
CA PHE A 370 -17.34 18.17 19.87
C PHE A 370 -15.90 17.92 19.42
N VAL A 371 -14.99 17.79 20.37
CA VAL A 371 -13.59 17.43 20.14
C VAL A 371 -13.35 16.03 20.70
N SER A 372 -12.64 15.21 19.93
CA SER A 372 -12.20 13.88 20.33
C SER A 372 -10.72 13.71 20.05
N THR A 373 -10.00 13.11 20.99
CA THR A 373 -8.56 12.85 20.94
C THR A 373 -8.25 11.54 21.69
N CYS A 374 -7.10 10.93 21.42
CA CYS A 374 -6.60 9.84 22.25
C CYS A 374 -5.56 10.38 23.23
N SER A 375 -5.67 10.05 24.52
CA SER A 375 -4.67 10.38 25.54
C SER A 375 -4.01 9.11 26.05
N LYS A 376 -2.70 9.12 26.21
CA LYS A 376 -1.97 8.03 26.86
C LYS A 376 -2.46 7.87 28.30
N ASP A 377 -2.66 6.64 28.74
CA ASP A 377 -3.10 6.32 30.11
C ASP A 377 -2.06 6.67 31.18
#